data_AF-A0A117SC28-F1
#
_entry.id   AF-A0A117SC28-F1
#
_cell.length_a   1.000
_cell.length_b   1.000
_cell.length_c   1.000
_cell.angle_alpha   90.00
_cell.angle_beta   90.00
_cell.angle_gamma   90.00
#
_symmetry.space_group_name_H-M   'P 1'
#
loop_
_entity.id
_entity.type
_entity.pdbx_description
1 polymer ?
#
loop_
_entity_poly.entity_id
_entity_poly.type
_entity_poly.pdbx_seq_one_letter_code
_entity_poly.pdbx_strand_id
1 'polypeptide(L)'
;MVLNGKRLLFSVIIFSLIITGCSSQSVSTGDQNDKPDKSTIPITEGTSEKVDVLETYKNEEYNFSFDIPVLWKGNYRVIQKDNRISFVYTGGWPDYEPEIFAIMVMTEEEFKRANAEPSSKPKQDILGRRNNLVYFCITPITVPIPTITSSTNKEDARKFSEDWGKLFRSLNDIPNRFYFE
;
A
#
# COMPACT_ATOMS: atom_id res chain seq x y z
N MET A 1 -57.67 -24.07 26.38
CA MET A 1 -56.30 -24.42 26.80
C MET A 1 -55.58 -23.11 27.08
N VAL A 2 -55.12 -22.95 28.32
CA VAL A 2 -54.55 -21.73 28.91
C VAL A 2 -53.05 -21.63 28.58
N LEU A 3 -52.53 -20.42 28.32
CA LEU A 3 -51.34 -19.79 28.94
C LEU A 3 -50.96 -18.54 28.09
N ASN A 4 -51.09 -17.32 28.61
CA ASN A 4 -50.04 -16.54 29.32
C ASN A 4 -48.81 -16.29 28.41
N GLY A 5 -48.51 -15.10 27.92
CA GLY A 5 -48.37 -13.83 28.66
C GLY A 5 -46.92 -13.68 29.15
N LYS A 6 -46.15 -12.73 28.59
CA LYS A 6 -45.09 -11.97 29.30
C LYS A 6 -44.45 -10.90 28.39
N ARG A 7 -44.57 -9.66 28.85
CA ARG A 7 -43.76 -8.50 28.44
C ARG A 7 -42.37 -8.63 29.08
N LEU A 8 -41.31 -8.20 28.38
CA LEU A 8 -40.02 -7.92 29.01
C LEU A 8 -39.52 -6.54 28.56
N LEU A 9 -39.44 -5.63 29.52
CA LEU A 9 -38.80 -4.31 29.49
C LEU A 9 -37.48 -4.46 30.26
N PHE A 10 -36.35 -4.07 29.68
CA PHE A 10 -35.11 -3.70 30.40
C PHE A 10 -34.35 -2.73 29.49
N SER A 11 -34.28 -1.43 29.80
CA SER A 11 -33.51 -0.74 30.86
C SER A 11 -32.16 -0.25 30.35
N VAL A 12 -32.01 1.08 30.45
CA VAL A 12 -30.92 1.99 30.10
C VAL A 12 -29.66 1.73 30.93
N ILE A 13 -28.46 1.82 30.33
CA ILE A 13 -27.26 2.35 31.01
C ILE A 13 -26.41 3.18 30.02
N ILE A 14 -26.29 4.47 30.32
CA ILE A 14 -25.33 5.44 29.77
C ILE A 14 -24.05 5.31 30.58
N PHE A 15 -22.88 5.21 29.93
CA PHE A 15 -21.60 5.48 30.59
C PHE A 15 -20.76 6.42 29.73
N SER A 16 -20.75 7.68 30.14
CA SER A 16 -19.87 8.74 29.68
C SER A 16 -18.49 8.55 30.31
N LEU A 17 -17.44 8.48 29.51
CA LEU A 17 -16.06 8.58 29.98
C LEU A 17 -15.41 9.81 29.35
N ILE A 18 -15.36 10.86 30.17
CA ILE A 18 -14.60 12.08 29.98
C ILE A 18 -13.14 11.73 30.27
N ILE A 19 -12.25 11.82 29.29
CA ILE A 19 -10.81 11.73 29.50
C ILE A 19 -10.25 13.15 29.41
N THR A 20 -10.00 13.76 30.57
CA THR A 20 -9.21 14.97 30.71
C THR A 20 -8.06 14.65 31.66
N GLY A 21 -6.84 15.01 31.28
CA GLY A 21 -5.73 15.05 32.23
C GLY A 21 -4.36 14.81 31.62
N CYS A 22 -3.82 15.83 30.94
CA CYS A 22 -2.38 15.99 30.82
C CYS A 22 -1.74 16.10 32.21
N SER A 23 -0.63 15.41 32.43
CA SER A 23 0.36 15.83 33.42
C SER A 23 1.75 15.53 32.88
N SER A 24 2.42 16.58 32.43
CA SER A 24 3.86 16.62 32.27
C SER A 24 4.48 16.94 33.62
N GLN A 25 5.25 16.02 34.18
CA GLN A 25 6.19 16.32 35.27
C GLN A 25 7.59 16.44 34.70
N SER A 26 8.10 17.66 34.69
CA SER A 26 9.52 17.96 34.59
C SER A 26 10.19 17.65 35.93
N VAL A 27 11.12 16.70 35.96
CA VAL A 27 12.05 16.49 37.08
C VAL A 27 13.45 16.86 36.63
N SER A 28 14.04 17.79 37.37
CA SER A 28 15.43 18.24 37.29
C SER A 28 16.25 17.51 38.36
N THR A 29 17.35 16.81 38.00
CA THR A 29 18.53 16.70 38.87
C THR A 29 19.81 16.32 38.09
N GLY A 30 20.82 17.19 38.19
CA GLY A 30 22.28 16.98 38.31
C GLY A 30 23.05 15.82 37.65
N ASP A 31 24.01 16.21 36.81
CA ASP A 31 25.41 15.72 36.61
C ASP A 31 25.77 14.25 36.87
N GLN A 32 26.27 13.57 35.82
CA GLN A 32 27.64 13.03 35.78
C GLN A 32 28.03 12.55 34.37
N ASN A 33 29.30 12.80 34.04
CA ASN A 33 30.01 12.45 32.81
C ASN A 33 29.90 10.95 32.44
N ASP A 34 29.59 10.67 31.17
CA ASP A 34 30.31 9.66 30.39
C ASP A 34 30.07 9.88 28.88
N LYS A 35 31.17 10.00 28.12
CA LYS A 35 31.22 9.97 26.65
C LYS A 35 31.54 8.52 26.28
N PRO A 36 30.84 7.87 25.32
CA PRO A 36 31.29 7.99 23.94
C PRO A 36 30.14 8.12 22.92
N ASP A 37 30.37 9.03 21.98
CA ASP A 37 30.10 8.86 20.55
C ASP A 37 28.66 8.52 20.10
N LYS A 38 27.94 9.55 19.66
CA LYS A 38 27.01 9.41 18.54
C LYS A 38 27.04 10.68 17.71
N SER A 39 27.79 10.62 16.63
CA SER A 39 27.66 11.50 15.47
C SER A 39 26.17 11.79 15.23
N THR A 40 25.80 13.02 15.57
CA THR A 40 24.51 13.60 15.20
C THR A 40 24.60 13.85 13.71
N ILE A 41 24.21 12.86 12.92
CA ILE A 41 23.82 13.10 11.54
C ILE A 41 22.60 14.02 11.64
N PRO A 42 22.65 15.27 11.15
CA PRO A 42 21.44 16.04 11.01
C PRO A 42 20.53 15.23 10.10
N ILE A 43 19.34 14.87 10.60
CA ILE A 43 18.25 14.41 9.76
C ILE A 43 17.97 15.61 8.86
N THR A 44 18.55 15.57 7.66
CA THR A 44 18.13 16.41 6.55
C THR A 44 16.64 16.22 6.46
N GLU A 45 15.88 17.27 6.80
CA GLU A 45 14.49 17.39 6.44
C GLU A 45 14.43 17.09 4.95
N GLY A 46 14.02 15.86 4.64
CA GLY A 46 13.77 15.44 3.29
C GLY A 46 12.70 16.38 2.80
N THR A 47 13.09 17.25 1.86
CA THR A 47 12.17 17.99 1.01
C THR A 47 11.06 17.02 0.65
N SER A 48 9.89 17.20 1.25
CA SER A 48 8.68 16.52 0.82
C SER A 48 8.45 17.02 -0.59
N GLU A 49 9.04 16.33 -1.57
CA GLU A 49 8.63 16.46 -2.95
C GLU A 49 7.12 16.21 -2.90
N LYS A 50 6.35 17.25 -3.23
CA LYS A 50 4.91 17.13 -3.40
C LYS A 50 4.72 15.98 -4.38
N VAL A 51 4.20 14.88 -3.86
CA VAL A 51 3.84 13.75 -4.66
C VAL A 51 2.71 14.19 -5.58
N ASP A 52 2.96 14.27 -6.88
CA ASP A 52 1.94 14.59 -7.87
C ASP A 52 0.92 13.45 -7.92
N VAL A 53 -0.21 13.63 -7.22
CA VAL A 53 -1.36 12.71 -7.19
C VAL A 53 -2.35 13.05 -8.31
N LEU A 54 -2.69 12.07 -9.13
CA LEU A 54 -3.75 12.14 -10.14
C LEU A 54 -5.13 12.01 -9.50
N GLU A 55 -5.31 10.91 -8.78
CA GLU A 55 -6.54 10.49 -8.12
C GLU A 55 -6.22 9.47 -7.04
N THR A 56 -7.15 9.24 -6.12
CA THR A 56 -7.02 8.23 -5.06
C THR A 56 -7.94 7.07 -5.38
N TYR A 57 -7.35 5.90 -5.66
CA TYR A 57 -8.09 4.64 -5.75
C TYR A 57 -8.55 4.23 -4.35
N LYS A 58 -9.82 3.83 -4.22
CA LYS A 58 -10.39 3.33 -2.97
C LYS A 58 -10.83 1.87 -3.13
N ASN A 59 -10.42 1.03 -2.21
CA ASN A 59 -10.90 -0.35 -2.11
C ASN A 59 -11.81 -0.48 -0.88
N GLU A 60 -13.12 -0.57 -1.13
CA GLU A 60 -14.13 -0.66 -0.05
C GLU A 60 -14.14 -2.03 0.64
N GLU A 61 -13.75 -3.10 -0.07
CA GLU A 61 -13.72 -4.47 0.48
C GLU A 61 -12.66 -4.60 1.58
N TYR A 62 -11.47 -4.04 1.34
CA TYR A 62 -10.32 -4.13 2.22
C TYR A 62 -10.00 -2.83 2.98
N ASN A 63 -10.84 -1.80 2.84
CA ASN A 63 -10.73 -0.51 3.56
C ASN A 63 -9.33 0.13 3.45
N PHE A 64 -8.82 0.24 2.22
CA PHE A 64 -7.58 0.96 1.94
C PHE A 64 -7.76 1.91 0.76
N SER A 65 -6.86 2.88 0.70
CA SER A 65 -6.71 3.82 -0.41
C SER A 65 -5.30 3.78 -0.97
N PHE A 66 -5.18 4.13 -2.25
CA PHE A 66 -3.91 4.24 -2.94
C PHE A 66 -3.86 5.47 -3.86
N ASP A 67 -2.87 6.34 -3.66
CA ASP A 67 -2.68 7.54 -4.49
C ASP A 67 -2.00 7.20 -5.81
N ILE A 68 -2.76 7.34 -6.89
CA ILE A 68 -2.29 7.13 -8.26
C ILE A 68 -1.47 8.35 -8.68
N PRO A 69 -0.22 8.20 -9.14
CA PRO A 69 0.57 9.33 -9.60
C PRO A 69 0.09 9.88 -10.95
N VAL A 70 0.28 11.20 -11.17
CA VAL A 70 -0.05 11.89 -12.44
C VAL A 70 0.58 11.22 -13.67
N LEU A 71 1.76 10.62 -13.53
CA LEU A 71 2.45 9.89 -14.59
C LEU A 71 1.63 8.73 -15.18
N TRP A 72 0.63 8.24 -14.47
CA TRP A 72 -0.18 7.09 -14.89
C TRP A 72 -1.42 7.51 -15.68
N LYS A 73 -1.70 8.81 -15.77
CA LYS A 73 -2.90 9.36 -16.39
C LYS A 73 -3.17 8.77 -17.78
N GLY A 74 -4.32 8.12 -17.92
CA GLY A 74 -4.80 7.52 -19.17
C GLY A 74 -4.10 6.23 -19.60
N ASN A 75 -3.13 5.73 -18.83
CA ASN A 75 -2.30 4.60 -19.20
C ASN A 75 -2.39 3.44 -18.19
N TYR A 76 -3.42 3.42 -17.35
CA TYR A 76 -3.62 2.33 -16.40
C TYR A 76 -5.09 1.93 -16.28
N ARG A 77 -5.32 0.71 -15.80
CA ARG A 77 -6.59 0.24 -15.26
C ARG A 77 -6.36 -0.63 -14.03
N VAL A 78 -7.38 -0.73 -13.18
CA VAL A 78 -7.35 -1.58 -11.99
C VAL A 78 -8.24 -2.81 -12.23
N ILE A 79 -7.72 -3.99 -11.91
CA ILE A 79 -8.44 -5.26 -11.98
C ILE A 79 -8.39 -5.90 -10.60
N GLN A 80 -9.55 -6.12 -9.99
CA GLN A 80 -9.65 -6.88 -8.75
C GLN A 80 -10.15 -8.29 -9.04
N LYS A 81 -9.43 -9.29 -8.54
CA LYS A 81 -9.84 -10.69 -8.56
C LYS A 81 -9.45 -11.34 -7.24
N ASP A 82 -10.45 -11.84 -6.52
CA ASP A 82 -10.28 -12.40 -5.19
C ASP A 82 -9.51 -11.40 -4.29
N ASN A 83 -8.41 -11.84 -3.71
CA ASN A 83 -7.57 -11.07 -2.81
C ASN A 83 -6.43 -10.31 -3.49
N ARG A 84 -6.49 -10.16 -4.82
CA ARG A 84 -5.50 -9.50 -5.66
C ARG A 84 -6.10 -8.27 -6.35
N ILE A 85 -5.44 -7.13 -6.15
CA ILE A 85 -5.75 -5.87 -6.82
C ILE A 85 -4.59 -5.54 -7.75
N SER A 86 -4.77 -5.77 -9.05
CA SER A 86 -3.76 -5.56 -10.09
C SER A 86 -3.89 -4.19 -10.73
N PHE A 87 -2.79 -3.46 -10.79
CA PHE A 87 -2.66 -2.23 -11.57
C PHE A 87 -1.98 -2.56 -12.90
N VAL A 88 -2.69 -2.37 -13.99
CA VAL A 88 -2.31 -2.86 -15.33
C VAL A 88 -2.07 -1.67 -16.24
N TYR A 89 -0.98 -1.70 -17.01
CA TYR A 89 -0.64 -0.67 -17.98
C TYR A 89 -1.41 -0.87 -19.28
N THR A 90 -2.08 0.20 -19.73
CA THR A 90 -2.92 0.20 -20.94
C THR A 90 -2.33 1.02 -22.08
N GLY A 91 -1.21 1.73 -21.85
CA GLY A 91 -0.51 2.50 -22.88
C GLY A 91 0.41 1.67 -23.79
N GLY A 92 0.23 0.34 -23.79
CA GLY A 92 1.07 -0.64 -24.49
C GLY A 92 0.55 -1.00 -25.88
N TRP A 93 0.88 -2.21 -26.34
CA TRP A 93 0.31 -2.73 -27.59
C TRP A 93 -1.15 -3.19 -27.37
N PRO A 94 -1.99 -3.18 -28.42
CA PRO A 94 -3.41 -3.54 -28.32
C PRO A 94 -3.70 -4.88 -27.65
N ASP A 95 -2.80 -5.85 -27.80
CA ASP A 95 -2.96 -7.22 -27.28
C ASP A 95 -2.04 -7.50 -26.08
N TYR A 96 -1.43 -6.46 -25.50
CA TYR A 96 -0.46 -6.62 -24.43
C TYR A 96 -0.57 -5.53 -23.37
N GLU A 97 -1.15 -5.92 -22.25
CA GLU A 97 -1.34 -5.06 -21.08
C GLU A 97 -0.60 -5.64 -19.87
N PRO A 98 0.67 -5.25 -19.68
CA PRO A 98 1.46 -5.77 -18.59
C PRO A 98 0.98 -5.25 -17.24
N GLU A 99 0.98 -6.13 -16.24
CA GLU A 99 0.79 -5.72 -14.85
C GLU A 99 1.98 -4.84 -14.43
N ILE A 100 1.69 -3.69 -13.83
CA ILE A 100 2.69 -2.78 -13.25
C ILE A 100 3.09 -3.32 -11.88
N PHE A 101 2.09 -3.56 -11.03
CA PHE A 101 2.21 -4.19 -9.72
C PHE A 101 0.84 -4.71 -9.28
N ALA A 102 0.82 -5.52 -8.21
CA ALA A 102 -0.42 -5.88 -7.54
C ALA A 102 -0.32 -5.68 -6.02
N ILE A 103 -1.42 -5.28 -5.40
CA ILE A 103 -1.61 -5.33 -3.96
C ILE A 103 -2.31 -6.65 -3.64
N MET A 104 -1.69 -7.45 -2.79
CA MET A 104 -2.23 -8.70 -2.28
C MET A 104 -2.69 -8.48 -0.84
N VAL A 105 -3.85 -9.04 -0.50
CA VAL A 105 -4.38 -9.03 0.87
C VAL A 105 -4.56 -10.47 1.33
N MET A 106 -4.11 -10.83 2.51
CA MET A 106 -4.37 -12.17 3.06
C MET A 106 -4.27 -12.15 4.57
N THR A 107 -4.74 -13.20 5.22
CA THR A 107 -4.57 -13.32 6.68
C THR A 107 -3.10 -13.45 7.06
N GLU A 108 -2.76 -13.07 8.30
CA GLU A 108 -1.40 -13.24 8.84
C GLU A 108 -0.93 -14.71 8.77
N GLU A 109 -1.85 -15.65 8.96
CA GLU A 109 -1.56 -17.08 8.88
C GLU A 109 -1.27 -17.54 7.43
N GLU A 110 -2.11 -17.13 6.47
CA GLU A 110 -1.87 -17.39 5.04
C GLU A 110 -0.55 -16.79 4.59
N PHE A 111 -0.25 -15.56 5.01
CA PHE A 111 1.01 -14.89 4.67
C PHE A 111 2.21 -15.66 5.20
N LYS A 112 2.17 -16.13 6.45
CA LYS A 112 3.25 -16.93 7.06
C LYS A 112 3.43 -18.26 6.33
N ARG A 113 2.34 -18.97 6.03
CA ARG A 113 2.41 -20.23 5.25
C ARG A 113 2.98 -19.99 3.85
N ALA A 114 2.47 -18.97 3.16
CA ALA A 114 2.94 -18.59 1.84
C ALA A 114 4.41 -18.15 1.85
N ASN A 115 4.94 -17.66 2.98
CA ASN A 115 6.32 -17.21 3.13
C ASN A 115 7.29 -18.22 3.76
N ALA A 116 6.84 -19.41 4.18
CA ALA A 116 7.67 -20.39 4.88
C ALA A 116 8.84 -20.97 4.05
N GLU A 117 8.69 -21.09 2.71
CA GLU A 117 9.75 -21.65 1.84
C GLU A 117 10.50 -20.59 1.01
N PRO A 118 11.84 -20.51 1.04
CA PRO A 118 12.59 -19.42 0.41
C PRO A 118 12.76 -19.48 -1.12
N SER A 119 12.18 -20.46 -1.83
CA SER A 119 12.43 -20.63 -3.27
C SER A 119 11.72 -19.56 -4.13
N SER A 120 12.52 -18.86 -4.95
CA SER A 120 12.14 -18.00 -6.10
C SER A 120 10.87 -17.14 -5.94
N LYS A 121 10.67 -16.51 -4.79
CA LYS A 121 9.51 -15.64 -4.60
C LYS A 121 9.70 -14.30 -5.31
N PRO A 122 8.64 -13.74 -5.91
CA PRO A 122 8.66 -12.36 -6.36
C PRO A 122 8.97 -11.45 -5.17
N LYS A 123 9.66 -10.34 -5.43
CA LYS A 123 9.91 -9.31 -4.41
C LYS A 123 8.56 -8.88 -3.84
N GLN A 124 8.45 -8.90 -2.50
CA GLN A 124 7.27 -8.47 -1.76
C GLN A 124 7.67 -7.31 -0.86
N ASP A 125 7.01 -6.16 -0.97
CA ASP A 125 7.16 -5.06 -0.02
C ASP A 125 5.86 -4.97 0.81
N ILE A 126 5.97 -5.07 2.13
CA ILE A 126 4.80 -5.01 3.02
C ILE A 126 4.33 -3.56 3.12
N LEU A 127 3.06 -3.33 2.79
CA LEU A 127 2.43 -2.01 2.86
C LEU A 127 1.83 -1.74 4.25
N GLY A 128 1.33 -2.79 4.91
CA GLY A 128 0.81 -2.66 6.27
C GLY A 128 0.13 -3.91 6.80
N ARG A 129 -0.29 -3.84 8.07
CA ARG A 129 -1.06 -4.88 8.75
C ARG A 129 -2.22 -4.26 9.51
N ARG A 130 -3.41 -4.85 9.40
CA ARG A 130 -4.62 -4.38 10.09
C ARG A 130 -5.65 -5.50 10.18
N ASN A 131 -6.34 -5.64 11.32
CA ASN A 131 -7.46 -6.58 11.51
C ASN A 131 -7.15 -8.03 11.06
N ASN A 132 -5.98 -8.56 11.45
CA ASN A 132 -5.49 -9.89 11.05
C ASN A 132 -5.19 -10.05 9.54
N LEU A 133 -5.17 -8.96 8.78
CA LEU A 133 -4.80 -8.94 7.37
C LEU A 133 -3.42 -8.32 7.16
N VAL A 134 -2.69 -8.86 6.19
CA VAL A 134 -1.42 -8.38 5.66
C VAL A 134 -1.65 -7.84 4.26
N TYR A 135 -1.19 -6.61 4.04
CA TYR A 135 -1.22 -5.92 2.76
C TYR A 135 0.21 -5.85 2.25
N PHE A 136 0.47 -6.38 1.07
CA PHE A 136 1.80 -6.35 0.48
C PHE A 136 1.71 -6.15 -1.02
N CYS A 137 2.66 -5.40 -1.58
CA CYS A 137 2.76 -5.29 -3.02
C CYS A 137 3.70 -6.35 -3.58
N ILE A 138 3.37 -6.83 -4.77
CA ILE A 138 4.27 -7.62 -5.60
C ILE A 138 4.49 -6.89 -6.92
N THR A 139 5.74 -6.82 -7.33
CA THR A 139 6.13 -6.30 -8.65
C THR A 139 6.54 -7.46 -9.54
N PRO A 140 6.08 -7.54 -10.80
CA PRO A 140 6.57 -8.54 -11.74
C PRO A 140 8.10 -8.47 -11.85
N ILE A 141 8.74 -9.64 -11.80
CA ILE A 141 10.21 -9.76 -11.79
C ILE A 141 10.81 -9.33 -13.14
N THR A 142 10.03 -9.42 -14.21
CA THR A 142 10.48 -9.15 -15.57
C THR A 142 9.82 -7.90 -16.13
N VAL A 143 10.65 -6.98 -16.64
CA VAL A 143 10.19 -5.95 -17.57
C VAL A 143 9.59 -6.66 -18.79
N PRO A 144 8.38 -6.29 -19.21
CA PRO A 144 7.87 -6.67 -20.50
C PRO A 144 8.84 -6.27 -21.61
N ILE A 145 9.48 -7.25 -22.23
CA ILE A 145 10.19 -6.99 -23.48
C ILE A 145 9.16 -7.23 -24.58
N PRO A 146 8.73 -6.20 -25.34
CA PRO A 146 8.07 -6.45 -26.61
C PRO A 146 8.85 -7.48 -27.39
N THR A 147 8.18 -8.53 -27.84
CA THR A 147 8.67 -9.23 -29.01
C THR A 147 8.56 -8.24 -30.17
N ILE A 148 9.66 -7.57 -30.51
CA ILE A 148 9.74 -6.69 -31.68
C ILE A 148 9.54 -7.58 -32.90
N THR A 149 8.31 -7.67 -33.40
CA THR A 149 8.01 -8.34 -34.66
C THR A 149 8.34 -7.39 -35.81
N SER A 150 8.42 -7.91 -37.03
CA SER A 150 8.66 -7.11 -38.24
C SER A 150 7.59 -6.02 -38.50
N SER A 151 6.49 -6.01 -37.75
CA SER A 151 5.41 -5.02 -37.81
C SER A 151 5.47 -3.95 -36.70
N THR A 152 6.36 -4.04 -35.72
CA THR A 152 6.49 -3.01 -34.67
C THR A 152 7.29 -1.82 -35.19
N ASN A 153 6.68 -0.63 -35.23
CA ASN A 153 7.40 0.61 -35.50
C ASN A 153 8.40 0.88 -34.36
N LYS A 154 9.65 1.22 -34.71
CA LYS A 154 10.72 1.53 -33.76
C LYS A 154 10.33 2.67 -32.80
N GLU A 155 9.55 3.63 -33.28
CA GLU A 155 9.14 4.78 -32.48
C GLU A 155 8.14 4.39 -31.37
N ASP A 156 7.20 3.49 -31.67
CA ASP A 156 6.24 3.00 -30.68
C ASP A 156 6.95 2.16 -29.60
N ALA A 157 7.94 1.35 -30.00
CA ALA A 157 8.78 0.59 -29.06
C ALA A 157 9.61 1.51 -28.16
N ARG A 158 10.16 2.61 -28.71
CA ARG A 158 10.90 3.62 -27.95
C ARG A 158 9.99 4.31 -26.93
N LYS A 159 8.83 4.79 -27.36
CA LYS A 159 7.85 5.46 -26.50
C LYS A 159 7.38 4.54 -25.37
N PHE A 160 7.05 3.28 -25.68
CA PHE A 160 6.69 2.28 -24.68
C PHE A 160 7.80 2.12 -23.63
N SER A 161 9.05 1.93 -24.06
CA SER A 161 10.19 1.76 -23.16
C SER A 161 10.39 2.97 -22.23
N GLU A 162 10.24 4.19 -22.77
CA GLU A 162 10.35 5.43 -21.99
C GLU A 162 9.23 5.58 -20.96
N ASP A 163 7.98 5.38 -21.37
CA ASP A 163 6.81 5.49 -20.50
C ASP A 163 6.83 4.39 -19.44
N TRP A 164 7.06 3.14 -19.84
CA TRP A 164 7.23 2.02 -18.92
C TRP A 164 8.37 2.25 -17.94
N GLY A 165 9.51 2.78 -18.40
CA GLY A 165 10.64 3.10 -17.53
C GLY A 165 10.32 4.15 -16.48
N LYS A 166 9.51 5.16 -16.80
CA LYS A 166 9.03 6.17 -15.83
C LYS A 166 8.08 5.54 -14.81
N LEU A 167 7.13 4.72 -15.28
CA LEU A 167 6.19 3.99 -14.43
C LEU A 167 6.93 3.06 -13.46
N PHE A 168 7.86 2.26 -13.97
CA PHE A 168 8.63 1.32 -13.18
C PHE A 168 9.44 2.02 -12.07
N ARG A 169 10.02 3.19 -12.35
CA ARG A 169 10.72 3.99 -11.32
C ARG A 169 9.78 4.50 -10.23
N SER A 170 8.52 4.80 -10.56
CA SER A 170 7.53 5.23 -9.56
C SER A 170 7.12 4.14 -8.57
N LEU A 171 7.44 2.86 -8.85
CA LEU A 171 7.08 1.75 -7.97
C LEU A 171 7.80 1.76 -6.63
N ASN A 172 8.97 2.40 -6.54
CA ASN A 172 9.69 2.54 -5.27
C ASN A 172 8.92 3.38 -4.24
N ASP A 173 7.93 4.15 -4.69
CA ASP A 173 7.13 5.05 -3.86
C ASP A 173 5.76 4.47 -3.47
N ILE A 174 5.46 3.22 -3.88
CA ILE A 174 4.19 2.54 -3.55
C ILE A 174 3.88 2.58 -2.04
N PRO A 175 4.83 2.26 -1.13
CA PRO A 175 4.53 2.27 0.31
C PRO A 175 4.06 3.63 0.84
N ASN A 176 4.54 4.74 0.26
CA ASN A 176 4.19 6.10 0.71
C ASN A 176 2.83 6.57 0.17
N ARG A 177 2.24 5.81 -0.75
CA ARG A 177 0.97 6.12 -1.41
C ARG A 177 -0.18 5.26 -0.91
N PHE A 178 0.10 4.34 -0.01
CA PHE A 178 -0.87 3.42 0.55
C PHE A 178 -1.36 3.94 1.91
N TYR A 179 -2.68 3.97 2.09
CA TYR A 179 -3.31 4.41 3.32
C TYR A 179 -4.40 3.43 3.72
N PHE A 180 -4.59 3.29 5.03
CA PHE A 180 -5.79 2.64 5.53
C PHE A 180 -6.90 3.67 5.73
N GLU A 181 -8.14 3.30 5.38
CA GLU A 181 -9.33 4.11 5.65
C GLU A 181 -9.87 3.94 7.07
#